data_AF-A0A923PZA2-F1
#
_entry.id   AF-A0A923PZA2-F1
#
_cell.length_a   1.000
_cell.length_b   1.000
_cell.length_c   1.000
_cell.angle_alpha   90.00
_cell.angle_beta   90.00
_cell.angle_gamma   90.00
#
_symmetry.space_group_name_H-M   'P 1'
#
loop_
_entity.id
_entity.type
_entity.pdbx_description
1 polymer ?
#
loop_
_entity_poly.entity_id
_entity_poly.type
_entity_poly.pdbx_seq_one_letter_code
_entity_poly.pdbx_strand_id
1 'polypeptide(L)'
;MATTISAKPAAWRVPDNVGRAVHCMTLDETRDLLKPTLLQYPKSRRASMKEVWFPGADSDVGGGYFNDALARVTLAFMWKNWDCALAAQQLTSLQWRNDLVAQYSTTAGPPWLRHQQPGFTASVGGASPRTLAPCTGEAPRVHPGVDQFVQHGGLQFCIESAGFPPARTVSFPVYQPLAYPGADRVERYDTTTCN
;
A
#
# COMPACT_ATOMS: atom_id res chain seq x y z
N MET A 1 -3.56 25.71 -4.79
CA MET A 1 -2.21 25.92 -4.24
C MET A 1 -1.78 24.63 -3.57
N ALA A 2 -0.70 24.00 -4.04
CA ALA A 2 -0.16 22.80 -3.41
C ALA A 2 0.67 23.24 -2.19
N THR A 3 0.19 22.93 -0.99
CA THR A 3 0.93 23.16 0.26
C THR A 3 1.89 22.00 0.46
N THR A 4 3.18 22.28 0.36
CA THR A 4 4.27 21.31 0.58
C THR A 4 5.00 21.69 1.86
N ILE A 5 4.98 20.82 2.86
CA ILE A 5 5.98 20.80 3.92
C ILE A 5 6.60 19.40 3.89
N SER A 6 7.90 19.35 3.62
CA SER A 6 8.64 18.14 3.28
C SER A 6 9.19 17.46 4.53
N ALA A 7 8.73 16.25 4.81
CA ALA A 7 9.53 15.29 5.53
C ALA A 7 9.97 14.21 4.55
N LYS A 8 11.29 14.10 4.34
CA LYS A 8 11.85 13.05 3.50
C LYS A 8 11.67 11.71 4.21
N PRO A 9 11.14 10.68 3.54
CA PRO A 9 11.18 9.32 4.06
C PRO A 9 12.60 8.96 4.52
N ALA A 10 12.71 8.27 5.65
CA ALA A 10 13.97 7.66 6.03
C ALA A 10 14.34 6.63 4.96
N ALA A 11 15.63 6.38 4.77
CA ALA A 11 16.08 5.49 3.72
C ALA A 11 16.97 4.40 4.31
N TRP A 12 16.74 3.16 3.91
CA TRP A 12 17.45 1.99 4.40
C TRP A 12 18.15 1.25 3.27
N ARG A 13 19.46 1.01 3.42
CA ARG A 13 20.26 0.29 2.43
C ARG A 13 19.96 -1.20 2.49
N VAL A 14 19.45 -1.73 1.39
CA VAL A 14 19.22 -3.17 1.23
C VAL A 14 20.58 -3.89 1.13
N PRO A 15 20.90 -4.83 2.04
CA PRO A 15 22.13 -5.61 1.98
C PRO A 15 22.29 -6.35 0.65
N ASP A 16 23.54 -6.56 0.23
CA ASP A 16 23.85 -7.14 -1.08
C ASP A 16 23.56 -8.65 -1.15
N ASN A 17 23.46 -9.32 0.00
CA ASN A 17 23.03 -10.72 0.11
C ASN A 17 21.51 -10.90 0.02
N VAL A 18 20.71 -9.82 -0.03
CA VAL A 18 19.26 -9.91 -0.22
C VAL A 18 18.95 -10.02 -1.71
N GLY A 19 18.56 -11.22 -2.17
CA GLY A 19 18.27 -11.45 -3.58
C GLY A 19 17.02 -10.72 -4.09
N ARG A 20 16.02 -10.50 -3.23
CA ARG A 20 14.74 -9.87 -3.56
C ARG A 20 14.15 -9.16 -2.34
N ALA A 21 13.49 -8.02 -2.57
CA ALA A 21 12.69 -7.34 -1.57
C ALA A 21 11.35 -6.93 -2.19
N VAL A 22 10.27 -7.07 -1.42
CA VAL A 22 8.93 -6.59 -1.79
C VAL A 22 8.47 -5.68 -0.65
N HIS A 23 8.16 -4.44 -0.97
CA HIS A 23 7.80 -3.40 -0.02
C HIS A 23 6.51 -2.72 -0.50
N CYS A 24 5.41 -2.99 0.20
CA CYS A 24 4.12 -2.39 -0.08
C CYS A 24 3.92 -1.16 0.79
N MET A 25 3.79 0.00 0.19
CA MET A 25 3.73 1.29 0.89
C MET A 25 2.35 1.91 0.84
N THR A 26 2.07 2.76 1.82
CA THR A 26 0.75 3.37 2.04
C THR A 26 0.70 4.78 1.47
N LEU A 27 -0.15 4.98 0.47
CA LEU A 27 -0.27 6.27 -0.21
C LEU A 27 -0.96 7.33 0.67
N ASP A 28 -2.00 6.93 1.38
CA ASP A 28 -2.95 7.85 2.02
C ASP A 28 -2.77 7.96 3.54
N GLU A 29 -1.69 7.41 4.07
CA GLU A 29 -1.28 7.56 5.46
C GLU A 29 -0.64 8.95 5.67
N THR A 30 -1.25 9.77 6.52
CA THR A 30 -0.86 11.18 6.69
C THR A 30 -0.17 11.48 8.02
N ARG A 31 -0.13 10.50 8.96
CA ARG A 31 0.46 10.68 10.29
C ARG A 31 1.99 10.75 10.16
N ASP A 32 2.60 11.80 10.71
CA ASP A 32 4.06 11.96 10.61
C ASP A 32 4.85 10.88 11.33
N LEU A 33 4.25 10.24 12.34
CA LEU A 33 4.86 9.13 13.08
C LEU A 33 5.03 7.86 12.24
N LEU A 34 4.27 7.73 11.15
CA LEU A 34 4.28 6.55 10.27
C LEU A 34 4.87 6.93 8.90
N LYS A 35 6.01 7.63 8.90
CA LYS A 35 6.77 7.88 7.68
C LYS A 35 7.41 6.56 7.22
N PRO A 36 7.24 6.18 5.93
CA PRO A 36 7.81 4.95 5.44
C PRO A 36 9.34 5.05 5.44
N THR A 37 9.97 3.89 5.56
CA THR A 37 11.41 3.75 5.30
C THR A 37 11.58 3.20 3.90
N LEU A 38 12.12 4.01 2.98
CA LEU A 38 12.32 3.62 1.59
C LEU A 38 13.56 2.76 1.41
N LEU A 39 13.50 1.83 0.47
CA LEU A 39 14.59 0.93 0.12
C LEU A 39 15.62 1.65 -0.76
N GLN A 40 16.89 1.58 -0.35
CA GLN A 40 18.03 2.00 -1.15
C GLN A 40 18.77 0.79 -1.71
N TYR A 41 18.94 0.78 -3.03
CA TYR A 41 19.62 -0.27 -3.78
C TYR A 41 20.19 0.30 -5.08
N PRO A 42 21.25 -0.31 -5.66
CA PRO A 42 21.74 0.07 -6.97
C PRO A 42 20.69 -0.19 -8.05
N LYS A 43 20.66 0.65 -9.10
CA LYS A 43 19.68 0.55 -10.20
C LYS A 43 19.66 -0.83 -10.88
N SER A 44 20.80 -1.53 -10.91
CA SER A 44 20.92 -2.90 -11.42
C SER A 44 20.03 -3.91 -10.69
N ARG A 45 19.61 -3.63 -9.45
CA ARG A 45 18.72 -4.48 -8.63
C ARG A 45 17.25 -4.08 -8.72
N ARG A 46 16.86 -3.09 -9.55
CA ARG A 46 15.48 -2.58 -9.62
C ARG A 46 14.42 -3.64 -9.92
N ALA A 47 14.75 -4.65 -10.72
CA ALA A 47 13.83 -5.74 -11.03
C ALA A 47 13.52 -6.63 -9.81
N SER A 48 14.50 -6.83 -8.93
CA SER A 48 14.36 -7.62 -7.71
C SER A 48 13.95 -6.81 -6.47
N MET A 49 13.91 -5.49 -6.57
CA MET A 49 13.49 -4.59 -5.50
C MET A 49 12.15 -3.96 -5.87
N LYS A 50 11.08 -4.55 -5.34
CA LYS A 50 9.69 -4.19 -5.65
C LYS A 50 9.13 -3.31 -4.55
N GLU A 51 9.48 -2.04 -4.59
CA GLU A 51 8.89 -1.02 -3.74
C GLU A 51 7.71 -0.35 -4.48
N VAL A 52 6.48 -0.53 -3.98
CA VAL A 52 5.24 -0.19 -4.69
C VAL A 52 4.24 0.47 -3.74
N TRP A 53 3.63 1.57 -4.18
CA TRP A 53 2.60 2.31 -3.44
C TRP A 53 1.19 1.73 -3.71
N PHE A 54 0.43 1.54 -2.64
CA PHE A 54 -0.95 1.04 -2.63
C PHE A 54 -1.90 2.08 -2.04
N PRO A 55 -3.19 2.06 -2.42
CA PRO A 55 -4.18 2.96 -1.86
C PRO A 55 -4.48 2.62 -0.39
N GLY A 56 -4.89 3.64 0.38
CA GLY A 56 -5.30 3.51 1.77
C GLY A 56 -4.25 3.92 2.80
N ALA A 57 -4.67 3.90 4.06
CA ALA A 57 -3.83 4.16 5.22
C ALA A 57 -3.04 2.91 5.65
N ASP A 58 -2.26 2.99 6.73
CA ASP A 58 -1.34 1.93 7.16
C ASP A 58 -1.96 0.52 7.18
N SER A 59 -3.04 0.31 7.93
CA SER A 59 -3.73 -0.98 8.02
C SER A 59 -4.61 -1.32 6.80
N ASP A 60 -4.87 -0.38 5.90
CA ASP A 60 -5.48 -0.69 4.60
C ASP A 60 -4.49 -1.43 3.67
N VAL A 61 -3.19 -1.28 3.90
CA VAL A 61 -2.14 -1.98 3.14
C VAL A 61 -1.58 -3.16 3.94
N GLY A 62 -1.30 -2.95 5.23
CA GLY A 62 -0.73 -3.97 6.12
C GLY A 62 -1.74 -5.01 6.65
N GLY A 63 -3.05 -4.71 6.56
CA GLY A 63 -4.10 -5.50 7.20
C GLY A 63 -4.36 -5.11 8.65
N GLY A 64 -5.51 -5.52 9.18
CA GLY A 64 -5.91 -5.28 10.58
C GLY A 64 -7.34 -4.77 10.75
N TYR A 65 -7.94 -4.19 9.71
CA TYR A 65 -9.37 -3.87 9.69
C TYR A 65 -10.21 -5.10 9.40
N PHE A 66 -11.47 -5.09 9.86
CA PHE A 66 -12.41 -6.17 9.57
C PHE A 66 -12.86 -6.12 8.10
N ASN A 67 -13.08 -4.93 7.56
CA ASN A 67 -13.37 -4.66 6.15
C ASN A 67 -12.05 -4.50 5.37
N ASP A 68 -11.32 -5.60 5.22
CA ASP A 68 -9.95 -5.69 4.69
C ASP A 68 -9.80 -5.62 3.16
N ALA A 69 -10.75 -5.02 2.43
CA ALA A 69 -10.78 -5.07 0.96
C ALA A 69 -9.50 -4.53 0.29
N LEU A 70 -8.98 -3.39 0.78
CA LEU A 70 -7.72 -2.82 0.29
C LEU A 70 -6.51 -3.70 0.67
N ALA A 71 -6.53 -4.28 1.87
CA ALA A 71 -5.43 -5.11 2.36
C ALA A 71 -5.33 -6.43 1.58
N ARG A 72 -6.46 -6.97 1.13
CA ARG A 72 -6.52 -8.15 0.23
C ARG A 72 -5.77 -7.93 -1.08
N VAL A 73 -5.83 -6.72 -1.65
CA VAL A 73 -5.09 -6.36 -2.87
C VAL A 73 -3.59 -6.44 -2.62
N THR A 74 -3.13 -5.86 -1.51
CA THR A 74 -1.73 -5.88 -1.11
C THR A 74 -1.25 -7.29 -0.79
N LEU A 75 -2.05 -8.07 -0.07
CA LEU A 75 -1.77 -9.47 0.25
C LEU A 75 -1.63 -10.31 -1.03
N ALA A 76 -2.55 -10.17 -1.98
CA ALA A 76 -2.48 -10.87 -3.26
C ALA A 76 -1.21 -10.50 -4.06
N PHE A 77 -0.81 -9.23 -4.04
CA PHE A 77 0.43 -8.79 -4.67
C PHE A 77 1.66 -9.41 -4.00
N MET A 78 1.75 -9.34 -2.67
CA MET A 78 2.85 -9.93 -1.90
C MET A 78 2.95 -11.44 -2.14
N TRP A 79 1.82 -12.13 -2.04
CA TRP A 79 1.71 -13.57 -2.27
C TRP A 79 2.27 -13.95 -3.64
N LYS A 80 1.75 -13.36 -4.72
CA LYS A 80 2.18 -13.72 -6.09
C LYS A 80 3.67 -13.45 -6.30
N ASN A 81 4.22 -12.40 -5.71
CA ASN A 81 5.65 -12.11 -5.76
C ASN A 81 6.48 -13.15 -5.00
N TRP A 82 5.99 -13.60 -3.85
CA TRP A 82 6.63 -14.62 -3.05
C TRP A 82 6.63 -15.98 -3.77
N ASP A 83 5.47 -16.41 -4.27
CA ASP A 83 5.34 -17.66 -5.03
C ASP A 83 6.24 -17.69 -6.25
N CYS A 84 6.29 -16.58 -7.01
CA CYS A 84 7.24 -16.48 -8.12
C CYS A 84 8.68 -16.65 -7.60
N ALA A 85 9.07 -15.91 -6.56
CA ALA A 85 10.44 -15.93 -6.05
C ALA A 85 10.87 -17.34 -5.59
N LEU A 86 9.99 -18.07 -4.91
CA LEU A 86 10.25 -19.45 -4.51
C LEU A 86 10.39 -20.36 -5.73
N ALA A 87 9.50 -20.24 -6.73
CA ALA A 87 9.56 -21.03 -7.95
C ALA A 87 10.87 -20.79 -8.72
N ALA A 88 11.32 -19.54 -8.82
CA ALA A 88 12.60 -19.20 -9.47
C ALA A 88 13.82 -19.81 -8.75
N GLN A 89 13.71 -20.06 -7.45
CA GLN A 89 14.74 -20.73 -6.66
C GLN A 89 14.53 -22.24 -6.52
N GLN A 90 13.52 -22.80 -7.19
CA GLN A 90 13.15 -24.22 -7.08
C GLN A 90 12.84 -24.65 -5.63
N LEU A 91 12.31 -23.72 -4.83
CA LEU A 91 11.91 -23.96 -3.46
C LEU A 91 10.43 -24.33 -3.39
N THR A 92 10.06 -25.07 -2.35
CA THR A 92 8.65 -25.42 -2.08
C THR A 92 7.85 -24.16 -1.78
N SER A 93 6.71 -24.01 -2.45
CA SER A 93 5.72 -22.97 -2.15
C SER A 93 5.30 -23.00 -0.68
N LEU A 94 4.92 -21.84 -0.14
CA LEU A 94 4.33 -21.79 1.18
C LEU A 94 3.02 -22.58 1.21
N GLN A 95 2.80 -23.31 2.31
CA GLN A 95 1.52 -23.95 2.57
C GLN A 95 0.56 -22.91 3.14
N TRP A 96 -0.31 -22.42 2.28
CA TRP A 96 -1.34 -21.49 2.68
C TRP A 96 -2.63 -22.20 3.07
N ARG A 97 -3.46 -21.50 3.86
CA ARG A 97 -4.84 -21.90 4.14
C ARG A 97 -5.68 -21.76 2.88
N ASN A 98 -5.57 -22.74 1.98
CA ASN A 98 -6.22 -22.76 0.68
C ASN A 98 -7.74 -22.70 0.78
N ASP A 99 -8.30 -23.19 1.88
CA ASP A 99 -9.71 -23.07 2.23
C ASP A 99 -10.18 -21.62 2.39
N LEU A 100 -9.26 -20.69 2.70
CA LEU A 100 -9.54 -19.27 2.86
C LEU A 100 -9.10 -18.42 1.66
N VAL A 101 -8.44 -18.99 0.64
CA VAL A 101 -7.93 -18.22 -0.51
C VAL A 101 -9.05 -17.49 -1.25
N ALA A 102 -10.23 -18.11 -1.38
CA ALA A 102 -11.38 -17.46 -2.00
C ALA A 102 -11.85 -16.23 -1.22
N GLN A 103 -11.66 -16.21 0.11
CA GLN A 103 -11.95 -15.05 0.96
C GLN A 103 -10.98 -13.90 0.67
N TYR A 104 -9.70 -14.17 0.44
CA TYR A 104 -8.69 -13.12 0.29
C TYR A 104 -8.37 -12.73 -1.18
N SER A 105 -8.78 -13.54 -2.15
CA SER A 105 -8.58 -13.25 -3.59
C SER A 105 -9.76 -12.55 -4.26
N THR A 106 -10.95 -12.59 -3.64
CA THR A 106 -12.09 -11.79 -4.09
C THR A 106 -11.88 -10.31 -3.78
N THR A 107 -11.61 -9.54 -4.83
CA THR A 107 -11.61 -8.07 -4.79
C THR A 107 -12.95 -7.47 -5.26
N ALA A 108 -13.96 -8.33 -5.52
CA ALA A 108 -15.30 -7.92 -5.92
C ALA A 108 -16.20 -7.80 -4.68
N GLY A 109 -16.76 -6.62 -4.41
CA GLY A 109 -17.90 -6.49 -3.50
C GLY A 109 -17.83 -5.42 -2.40
N PRO A 110 -16.70 -5.13 -1.72
CA PRO A 110 -16.65 -4.04 -0.77
C PRO A 110 -16.21 -2.74 -1.47
N PRO A 111 -16.82 -1.58 -1.22
CA PRO A 111 -16.34 -0.33 -1.79
C PRO A 111 -14.90 -0.13 -1.32
N TRP A 112 -14.05 0.31 -2.25
CA TRP A 112 -12.62 0.60 -2.10
C TRP A 112 -12.41 1.79 -1.15
N LEU A 113 -12.97 1.72 0.05
CA LEU A 113 -12.97 2.80 1.01
C LEU A 113 -11.73 2.70 1.86
N ARG A 114 -11.05 3.82 2.01
CA ARG A 114 -9.99 3.99 3.00
C ARG A 114 -10.62 4.05 4.37
N HIS A 115 -10.01 3.42 5.37
CA HIS A 115 -10.52 3.52 6.72
C HIS A 115 -10.21 4.90 7.31
N GLN A 116 -11.16 5.45 8.07
CA GLN A 116 -10.87 6.64 8.86
C GLN A 116 -9.85 6.27 9.92
N GLN A 117 -8.77 7.03 10.00
CA GLN A 117 -7.75 6.88 11.04
C GLN A 117 -8.33 7.40 12.36
N PRO A 118 -8.63 6.55 13.37
CA PRO A 118 -9.19 7.01 14.63
C PRO A 118 -8.08 7.33 15.65
N GLY A 119 -8.36 8.25 16.58
CA GLY A 119 -7.65 8.35 17.86
C GLY A 119 -6.52 9.39 17.95
N PHE A 120 -5.89 9.43 19.15
CA PHE A 120 -4.83 10.37 19.56
C PHE A 120 -3.64 10.44 18.58
N THR A 121 -3.38 9.39 17.80
CA THR A 121 -2.29 9.39 16.80
C THR A 121 -2.56 10.29 15.60
N ALA A 122 -3.82 10.54 15.24
CA ALA A 122 -4.19 11.50 14.20
C ALA A 122 -4.03 12.96 14.68
N SER A 123 -4.18 13.22 15.99
CA SER A 123 -4.09 14.57 16.57
C SER A 123 -2.69 14.97 17.05
N VAL A 124 -1.81 13.99 17.32
CA VAL A 124 -0.47 14.26 17.91
C VAL A 124 0.64 14.31 16.86
N GLY A 125 0.44 13.71 15.69
CA GLY A 125 1.45 13.63 14.64
C GLY A 125 1.32 14.65 13.52
N GLY A 126 0.30 15.52 13.52
CA GLY A 126 -0.02 16.34 12.34
C GLY A 126 -0.45 15.49 11.13
N ALA A 127 -0.96 16.16 10.08
CA ALA A 127 -1.32 15.53 8.81
C ALA A 127 -0.57 16.22 7.67
N SER A 128 0.34 15.49 7.02
CA SER A 128 1.12 16.00 5.89
C SER A 128 0.91 15.12 4.66
N PRO A 129 0.54 15.68 3.49
CA PRO A 129 0.51 14.93 2.24
C PRO A 129 1.88 14.31 1.93
N ARG A 130 1.90 13.06 1.47
CA ARG A 130 3.15 12.36 1.16
C ARG A 130 3.75 12.83 -0.16
N THR A 131 5.09 12.83 -0.23
CA THR A 131 5.83 12.99 -1.49
C THR A 131 6.13 11.61 -2.07
N LEU A 132 5.68 11.35 -3.30
CA LEU A 132 6.04 10.14 -4.04
C LEU A 132 7.36 10.34 -4.78
N ALA A 133 8.47 10.27 -4.05
CA ALA A 133 9.80 10.26 -4.63
C ALA A 133 10.49 8.95 -4.25
N PRO A 134 10.82 8.06 -5.20
CA PRO A 134 11.59 6.87 -4.88
C PRO A 134 13.03 7.25 -4.55
N CYS A 135 13.69 6.45 -3.70
CA CYS A 135 15.08 6.70 -3.31
C CYS A 135 16.07 6.67 -4.49
N THR A 136 15.71 6.04 -5.61
CA THR A 136 16.61 5.87 -6.77
C THR A 136 16.45 6.95 -7.85
N GLY A 137 15.59 7.94 -7.65
CA GLY A 137 15.40 9.08 -8.56
C GLY A 137 14.60 8.75 -9.83
N GLU A 138 13.92 7.62 -9.87
CA GLU A 138 13.07 7.19 -10.99
C GLU A 138 11.59 7.56 -10.72
N ALA A 139 10.66 7.17 -11.60
CA ALA A 139 9.25 7.34 -11.29
C ALA A 139 8.83 6.43 -10.13
N PRO A 140 7.99 6.90 -9.19
CA PRO A 140 7.43 6.05 -8.15
C PRO A 140 6.52 4.98 -8.77
N ARG A 141 6.63 3.75 -8.29
CA ARG A 141 5.80 2.62 -8.72
C ARG A 141 4.49 2.58 -7.94
N VAL A 142 3.37 2.55 -8.63
CA VAL A 142 2.04 2.55 -8.02
C VAL A 142 1.24 1.35 -8.51
N HIS A 143 0.55 0.67 -7.60
CA HIS A 143 -0.33 -0.44 -7.97
C HIS A 143 -1.57 0.08 -8.73
N PRO A 144 -2.02 -0.58 -9.82
CA PRO A 144 -3.19 -0.14 -10.59
C PRO A 144 -4.48 0.05 -9.78
N GLY A 145 -4.59 -0.63 -8.63
CA GLY A 145 -5.69 -0.43 -7.68
C GLY A 145 -5.83 1.01 -7.16
N VAL A 146 -4.77 1.83 -7.24
CA VAL A 146 -4.87 3.27 -6.89
C VAL A 146 -5.82 4.01 -7.83
N ASP A 147 -5.85 3.70 -9.12
CA ASP A 147 -6.77 4.36 -10.05
C ASP A 147 -8.24 4.03 -9.71
N GLN A 148 -8.51 2.76 -9.38
CA GLN A 148 -9.85 2.33 -8.94
C GLN A 148 -10.25 3.00 -7.62
N PHE A 149 -9.30 3.11 -6.68
CA PHE A 149 -9.50 3.81 -5.42
C PHE A 149 -9.78 5.31 -5.62
N VAL A 150 -9.03 5.98 -6.50
CA VAL A 150 -9.25 7.41 -6.82
C VAL A 150 -10.66 7.62 -7.40
N GLN A 151 -11.12 6.72 -8.26
CA GLN A 151 -12.43 6.82 -8.93
C GLN A 151 -13.61 6.49 -8.00
N HIS A 152 -13.45 5.55 -7.07
CA HIS A 152 -14.58 4.96 -6.33
C HIS A 152 -14.49 5.09 -4.81
N GLY A 153 -13.34 5.48 -4.27
CA GLY A 153 -12.97 5.28 -2.87
C GLY A 153 -12.37 6.48 -2.15
N GLY A 154 -11.74 7.39 -2.89
CA GLY A 154 -10.99 8.51 -2.32
C GLY A 154 -11.83 9.60 -1.66
N LEU A 155 -13.15 9.60 -1.85
CA LEU A 155 -14.04 10.66 -1.35
C LEU A 155 -14.72 10.30 -0.04
N GLN A 156 -14.68 9.06 0.45
CA GLN A 156 -15.40 8.64 1.65
C GLN A 156 -14.56 7.70 2.49
N PHE A 157 -14.82 7.67 3.79
CA PHE A 157 -14.15 6.75 4.71
C PHE A 157 -15.04 5.57 5.08
N CYS A 158 -14.41 4.42 5.25
CA CYS A 158 -14.96 3.31 6.03
C CYS A 158 -14.76 3.58 7.52
N ILE A 159 -15.83 3.49 8.31
CA ILE A 159 -15.81 3.63 9.77
C ILE A 159 -16.29 2.32 10.37
N GLU A 160 -15.46 1.74 11.24
CA GLU A 160 -15.76 0.52 11.99
C GLU A 160 -16.07 0.87 13.45
N SER A 161 -17.16 0.32 13.99
CA SER A 161 -17.47 0.45 15.42
C SER A 161 -16.56 -0.42 16.29
N ALA A 162 -16.59 -0.21 17.61
CA ALA A 162 -15.77 -0.99 18.56
C ALA A 162 -16.27 -2.44 18.80
N GLY A 163 -17.43 -2.82 18.24
CA GLY A 163 -18.01 -4.16 18.42
C GLY A 163 -17.32 -5.23 17.55
N PHE A 164 -17.63 -6.51 17.79
CA PHE A 164 -17.15 -7.62 16.95
C PHE A 164 -18.29 -8.57 16.56
N PRO A 165 -18.59 -8.76 15.25
CA PRO A 165 -18.01 -8.02 14.12
C PRO A 165 -18.38 -6.53 14.20
N PRO A 166 -17.49 -5.62 13.75
CA PRO A 166 -17.76 -4.19 13.82
C PRO A 166 -18.88 -3.81 12.87
N ALA A 167 -19.76 -2.93 13.34
CA ALA A 167 -20.72 -2.29 12.45
C ALA A 167 -19.95 -1.35 11.50
N ARG A 168 -20.25 -1.44 10.22
CA ARG A 168 -19.65 -0.62 9.18
C ARG A 168 -20.55 0.57 8.85
N THR A 169 -19.98 1.77 8.81
CA THR A 169 -20.64 2.97 8.29
C THR A 169 -19.74 3.67 7.28
N VAL A 170 -20.34 4.35 6.30
CA VAL A 170 -19.61 5.16 5.32
C VAL A 170 -19.77 6.63 5.70
N SER A 171 -18.66 7.38 5.73
CA SER A 171 -18.72 8.81 6.02
C SER A 171 -19.45 9.61 4.92
N PHE A 172 -19.85 10.83 5.25
CA PHE A 172 -20.14 11.83 4.20
C PHE A 172 -18.90 12.06 3.32
N PRO A 173 -19.06 12.56 2.08
CA PRO A 173 -17.95 12.90 1.23
C PRO A 173 -16.97 13.86 1.93
N VAL A 174 -15.70 13.50 1.96
CA VAL A 174 -14.62 14.30 2.53
C VAL A 174 -13.72 14.77 1.39
N TYR A 175 -13.50 16.07 1.29
CA TYR A 175 -12.50 16.60 0.37
C TYR A 175 -11.13 16.52 1.02
N GLN A 176 -10.46 15.38 0.86
CA GLN A 176 -9.05 15.22 1.21
C GLN A 176 -8.27 14.87 -0.06
N PRO A 177 -7.31 15.72 -0.49
CA PRO A 177 -6.53 15.43 -1.67
C PRO A 177 -5.73 14.15 -1.46
N LEU A 178 -5.90 13.20 -2.38
CA LEU A 178 -5.10 12.00 -2.42
C LEU A 178 -3.64 12.36 -2.69
N ALA A 179 -2.70 11.60 -2.14
CA ALA A 179 -1.28 11.80 -2.43
C ALA A 179 -0.87 11.33 -3.85
N TYR A 180 -1.85 10.92 -4.66
CA TYR A 180 -1.64 10.46 -6.03
C TYR A 180 -1.39 11.64 -6.99
N PRO A 181 -0.19 11.74 -7.61
CA PRO A 181 0.20 12.88 -8.43
C PRO A 181 -0.39 12.83 -9.85
N GLY A 182 -1.13 11.77 -10.20
CA GLY A 182 -1.66 11.51 -11.54
C GLY A 182 -0.91 10.38 -12.24
N ALA A 183 -1.62 9.71 -13.16
CA ALA A 183 -1.12 8.54 -13.90
C ALA A 183 0.07 8.85 -14.82
N ASP A 184 0.25 10.11 -15.21
CA ASP A 184 1.35 10.61 -16.03
C ASP A 184 2.67 10.77 -15.25
N ARG A 185 2.63 10.73 -13.92
CA ARG A 185 3.78 10.97 -13.04
C ARG A 185 4.28 9.74 -12.28
N VAL A 186 3.70 8.57 -12.57
CA VAL A 186 3.99 7.31 -11.87
C VAL A 186 4.21 6.18 -12.86
N GLU A 187 4.92 5.14 -12.43
CA GLU A 187 5.00 3.85 -13.14
C GLU A 187 3.89 2.95 -12.60
N ARG A 188 2.94 2.53 -13.44
CA ARG A 188 1.98 1.48 -13.05
C ARG A 188 2.72 0.17 -12.92
N TYR A 189 2.61 -0.46 -11.75
CA TYR A 189 3.40 -1.62 -11.40
C TYR A 189 2.59 -2.64 -10.62
N ASP A 190 2.16 -3.68 -11.33
CA ASP A 190 1.52 -4.88 -10.78
C ASP A 190 2.30 -6.15 -11.11
N THR A 191 3.48 -6.03 -11.73
CA THR A 191 4.23 -7.21 -12.15
C THR A 191 4.62 -8.07 -10.95
N THR A 192 4.14 -9.30 -11.00
CA THR A 192 4.51 -10.38 -10.08
C THR A 192 5.54 -11.31 -10.70
N THR A 193 6.06 -10.99 -11.89
CA THR A 193 7.08 -11.82 -12.56
C THR A 193 8.42 -11.76 -11.83
N CYS A 194 9.23 -12.78 -12.06
CA CYS A 194 10.52 -12.92 -11.40
C CYS A 194 11.65 -12.17 -12.12
N ASN A 195 11.42 -11.79 -13.37
CA ASN A 195 12.40 -11.21 -14.29
C ASN A 195 12.34 -9.69 -14.27
#